data_AF-A0A1F9E6W6-F1
#
_entry.id   AF-A0A1F9E6W6-F1
#
_cell.length_a   1.000
_cell.length_b   1.000
_cell.length_c   1.000
_cell.angle_alpha   90.00
_cell.angle_beta   90.00
_cell.angle_gamma   90.00
#
_symmetry.space_group_name_H-M   'P 1'
#
loop_
_entity.id
_entity.type
_entity.pdbx_description
1 polymer ?
#
loop_
_entity_poly.entity_id
_entity_poly.type
_entity_poly.pdbx_seq_one_letter_code
_entity_poly.pdbx_strand_id
1 'polypeptide(L)'
;MKKLILVGLVLINGSAWAGTKYVCVEYNKKTERLKQTMVVLTQIGDEKIEENVPARFYFELFRGPSTLADLETEGTVTTEDVYFAFNSDDNKVHFQTYLDELEESSLTLNNKDRGTFVCR
;
A
#
# COMPACT_ATOMS: atom_id res chain seq x y z
N MET A 1 -23.14 -19.32 46.86
CA MET A 1 -21.83 -18.72 46.54
C MET A 1 -21.75 -18.56 45.03
N LYS A 2 -21.85 -17.33 44.51
CA LYS A 2 -21.88 -17.02 43.06
C LYS A 2 -20.48 -17.20 42.48
N LYS A 3 -20.33 -18.10 41.49
CA LYS A 3 -19.11 -18.22 40.69
C LYS A 3 -19.07 -17.05 39.70
N LEU A 4 -18.14 -16.11 39.89
CA LEU A 4 -17.82 -15.11 38.87
C LEU A 4 -17.07 -15.83 37.74
N ILE A 5 -17.65 -15.82 36.55
CA ILE A 5 -16.98 -16.19 35.31
C ILE A 5 -16.24 -14.95 34.84
N LEU A 6 -14.91 -14.96 34.91
CA LEU A 6 -14.08 -13.97 34.24
C LEU A 6 -14.09 -14.30 32.73
N VAL A 7 -14.92 -13.60 31.96
CA VAL A 7 -14.77 -13.55 30.50
C VAL A 7 -13.66 -12.54 30.24
N GLY A 8 -12.45 -13.04 30.03
CA GLY A 8 -11.35 -12.23 29.52
C GLY A 8 -11.70 -11.74 28.13
N LEU A 9 -12.04 -10.46 28.02
CA LEU A 9 -12.12 -9.76 26.73
C LEU A 9 -10.71 -9.78 26.15
N VAL A 10 -10.48 -10.63 25.15
CA VAL A 10 -9.31 -10.50 24.27
C VAL A 10 -9.54 -9.19 23.51
N LEU A 11 -8.85 -8.13 23.94
CA LEU A 11 -8.71 -6.91 23.17
C LEU A 11 -7.93 -7.29 21.91
N ILE A 12 -8.65 -7.47 20.82
CA ILE A 12 -8.06 -7.52 19.49
C ILE A 12 -7.43 -6.14 19.31
N ASN A 13 -6.10 -6.06 19.39
CA ASN A 13 -5.34 -4.88 18.97
C ASN A 13 -5.59 -4.72 17.47
N GLY A 14 -6.72 -4.08 17.11
CA GLY A 14 -6.92 -3.54 15.79
C GLY A 14 -5.88 -2.43 15.66
N SER A 15 -4.76 -2.73 15.02
CA SER A 15 -3.85 -1.72 14.51
C SER A 15 -4.73 -0.71 13.79
N ALA A 16 -4.82 0.50 14.33
CA ALA A 16 -5.62 1.55 13.73
C ALA A 16 -4.94 1.94 12.42
N TRP A 17 -5.43 1.38 11.32
CA TRP A 17 -5.17 1.82 9.95
C TRP A 17 -5.80 3.21 9.75
N ALA A 18 -5.30 4.21 10.48
CA ALA A 18 -5.85 5.56 10.52
C ALA A 18 -5.08 6.54 9.60
N GLY A 19 -4.02 6.08 8.95
CA GLY A 19 -3.17 6.90 8.11
C GLY A 19 -3.63 7.01 6.66
N THR A 20 -2.79 7.68 5.86
CA THR A 20 -3.04 7.97 4.44
C THR A 20 -3.18 6.68 3.63
N LYS A 21 -4.11 6.68 2.66
CA LYS A 21 -4.35 5.56 1.75
C LYS A 21 -4.18 6.02 0.30
N TYR A 22 -3.41 5.26 -0.47
CA TYR A 22 -3.25 5.46 -1.91
C TYR A 22 -3.81 4.25 -2.65
N VAL A 23 -4.65 4.49 -3.65
CA VAL A 23 -5.24 3.44 -4.48
C VAL A 23 -4.81 3.66 -5.92
N CYS A 24 -4.05 2.72 -6.46
CA CYS A 24 -3.46 2.84 -7.78
C CYS A 24 -3.91 1.69 -8.67
N VAL A 25 -4.44 1.99 -9.85
CA VAL A 25 -4.98 0.99 -10.77
C VAL A 25 -4.08 0.87 -11.98
N GLU A 26 -3.78 -0.36 -12.40
CA GLU A 26 -2.92 -0.60 -13.55
C GLU A 26 -3.53 0.02 -14.81
N TYR A 27 -2.68 0.69 -15.59
CA TYR A 27 -3.09 1.50 -16.73
C TYR A 27 -2.32 1.09 -17.98
N ASN A 28 -3.05 0.90 -19.07
CA ASN A 28 -2.44 0.69 -20.38
C ASN A 28 -2.29 2.03 -21.11
N LYS A 29 -1.07 2.60 -21.08
CA LYS A 29 -0.77 3.88 -21.77
C LYS A 29 -1.11 3.87 -23.26
N LYS A 30 -1.03 2.72 -23.95
CA LYS A 30 -1.30 2.63 -25.41
C LYS A 30 -2.78 2.70 -25.76
N THR A 31 -3.64 2.18 -24.88
CA THR A 31 -5.08 2.11 -25.13
C THR A 31 -5.87 3.08 -24.27
N GLU A 32 -5.19 3.81 -23.38
CA GLU A 32 -5.76 4.73 -22.40
C GLU A 32 -6.87 4.10 -21.56
N ARG A 33 -6.64 2.86 -21.09
CA ARG A 33 -7.62 2.09 -20.33
C ARG A 33 -7.04 1.55 -19.04
N LEU A 34 -7.85 1.63 -17.98
CA LEU A 34 -7.61 0.93 -16.73
C LEU A 34 -7.75 -0.58 -16.93
N LYS A 35 -6.94 -1.33 -16.19
CA LYS A 35 -6.99 -2.78 -16.08
C LYS A 35 -7.52 -3.18 -14.70
N GLN A 36 -7.59 -4.48 -14.45
CA GLN A 36 -8.14 -5.05 -13.21
C GLN A 36 -7.07 -5.35 -12.14
N THR A 37 -5.84 -4.89 -12.32
CA THR A 37 -4.80 -4.99 -11.29
C THR A 37 -4.81 -3.69 -10.48
N MET A 38 -4.78 -3.79 -9.15
CA MET A 38 -4.82 -2.64 -8.25
C MET A 38 -3.78 -2.81 -7.15
N VAL A 39 -3.06 -1.73 -6.86
CA VAL A 39 -2.19 -1.58 -5.69
C VAL A 39 -2.91 -0.70 -4.68
N VAL A 40 -2.86 -1.11 -3.42
CA VAL A 40 -3.31 -0.30 -2.29
C VAL A 40 -2.14 -0.16 -1.33
N LEU A 41 -1.83 1.08 -0.97
CA LEU A 41 -0.85 1.42 0.04
C LEU A 41 -1.57 2.08 1.20
N THR A 42 -1.48 1.48 2.38
CA THR A 42 -2.11 2.01 3.59
C THR A 42 -1.04 2.31 4.63
N GLN A 43 -0.96 3.55 5.07
CA GLN A 43 -0.03 3.96 6.11
C GLN A 43 -0.37 3.29 7.44
N ILE A 44 0.67 2.85 8.15
CA ILE A 44 0.58 2.30 9.50
C ILE A 44 0.80 3.45 10.49
N GLY A 45 -0.21 3.72 11.32
CA GLY A 45 -0.23 4.91 12.18
C GLY A 45 -0.82 6.13 11.48
N ASP A 46 -0.79 7.29 12.14
CA ASP A 46 -1.43 8.55 11.70
C ASP A 46 -0.44 9.73 11.64
N GLU A 47 0.86 9.44 11.71
CA GLU A 47 1.89 10.47 11.63
C GLU A 47 1.89 11.17 10.27
N LYS A 48 2.26 12.45 10.25
CA LYS A 48 2.40 13.18 9.00
C LYS A 48 3.56 12.56 8.19
N ILE A 49 3.35 12.34 6.90
CA ILE A 49 4.43 11.96 5.98
C ILE A 49 5.29 13.20 5.72
N GLU A 50 6.58 13.10 6.05
CA GLU A 50 7.56 14.16 5.87
C GLU A 50 8.65 13.72 4.88
N GLU A 51 9.13 14.66 4.08
CA GLU A 51 10.22 14.41 3.13
C GLU A 51 11.46 13.86 3.83
N ASN A 52 12.08 12.85 3.23
CA ASN A 52 13.25 12.14 3.74
C ASN A 52 13.06 11.44 5.11
N VAL A 53 11.83 11.38 5.63
CA VAL A 53 11.50 10.62 6.85
C VAL A 53 10.76 9.34 6.45
N PRO A 54 11.34 8.14 6.68
CA PRO A 54 10.67 6.89 6.35
C PRO A 54 9.37 6.71 7.13
N ALA A 55 8.27 6.47 6.42
CA ALA A 55 6.97 6.16 7.00
C ALA A 55 6.61 4.68 6.78
N ARG A 56 5.96 4.03 7.75
CA ARG A 56 5.56 2.61 7.63
C ARG A 56 4.26 2.46 6.85
N PHE A 57 4.24 1.49 5.95
CA PHE A 57 3.11 1.20 5.09
C PHE A 57 2.89 -0.30 4.95
N TYR A 58 1.63 -0.67 4.73
CA TYR A 58 1.25 -1.96 4.17
C TYR A 58 0.92 -1.79 2.70
N PHE A 59 1.33 -2.79 1.93
CA PHE A 59 1.09 -2.90 0.52
C PHE A 59 0.18 -4.10 0.27
N GLU A 60 -0.84 -3.89 -0.55
CA GLU A 60 -1.73 -4.94 -1.04
C GLU A 60 -1.80 -4.87 -2.57
N LEU A 61 -1.68 -6.02 -3.22
CA LEU A 61 -1.89 -6.17 -4.66
C LEU A 61 -3.11 -7.04 -4.92
N PHE A 62 -4.07 -6.52 -5.66
CA PHE A 62 -5.25 -7.23 -6.11
C PHE A 62 -5.17 -7.47 -7.62
N ARG A 63 -5.63 -8.64 -8.08
CA ARG A 63 -5.77 -8.92 -9.51
C ARG A 63 -7.18 -9.39 -9.84
N GLY A 64 -7.70 -8.91 -10.96
CA GLY A 64 -9.03 -9.28 -11.43
C GLY A 64 -10.12 -8.72 -10.50
N PRO A 65 -11.24 -9.44 -10.34
CA PRO A 65 -12.35 -9.02 -9.48
C PRO A 65 -12.21 -9.47 -8.01
N SER A 66 -11.03 -9.94 -7.58
CA SER A 66 -10.83 -10.48 -6.23
C SER A 66 -10.97 -9.39 -5.17
N THR A 67 -11.62 -9.73 -4.05
CA THR A 67 -11.64 -8.90 -2.82
C THR A 67 -10.55 -9.29 -1.83
N LEU A 68 -9.79 -10.34 -2.12
CA LEU A 68 -8.62 -10.78 -1.36
C LEU A 68 -7.36 -10.36 -2.10
N ALA A 69 -6.39 -9.83 -1.37
CA ALA A 69 -5.09 -9.47 -1.93
C ALA A 69 -4.34 -10.75 -2.35
N ASP A 70 -3.74 -10.71 -3.54
CA ASP A 70 -2.85 -11.76 -4.06
C ASP A 70 -1.47 -11.71 -3.40
N LEU A 71 -1.08 -10.52 -2.93
CA LEU A 71 0.18 -10.26 -2.27
C LEU A 71 -0.03 -9.16 -1.25
N GLU A 72 0.50 -9.40 -0.06
CA GLU A 72 0.50 -8.49 1.07
C GLU A 72 1.91 -8.40 1.65
N THR A 73 2.37 -7.20 1.98
CA THR A 73 3.65 -7.02 2.67
C THR A 73 3.70 -5.68 3.36
N GLU A 74 4.45 -5.60 4.46
CA GLU A 74 4.84 -4.33 5.04
C GLU A 74 6.13 -3.80 4.40
N GLY A 75 6.35 -2.51 4.58
CA GLY A 75 7.54 -1.82 4.11
C GLY A 75 7.59 -0.37 4.56
N THR A 76 8.52 0.36 3.96
CA THR A 76 8.71 1.79 4.20
C THR A 76 8.46 2.59 2.94
N VAL A 77 7.80 3.73 3.11
CA VAL A 77 7.71 4.79 2.11
C VAL A 77 8.75 5.85 2.43
N THR A 78 9.47 6.29 1.41
CA THR A 78 10.26 7.53 1.45
C THR A 78 9.68 8.50 0.44
N THR A 79 9.62 9.78 0.81
CA THR A 79 9.21 10.87 -0.10
C THR A 79 10.34 11.87 -0.29
N GLU A 80 10.45 12.43 -1.50
CA GLU A 80 11.40 13.50 -1.85
C GLU A 80 10.75 14.40 -2.89
N ASP A 81 10.51 15.68 -2.55
CA ASP A 81 9.79 16.63 -3.42
C ASP A 81 8.44 16.05 -3.89
N VAL A 82 8.33 15.69 -5.17
CA VAL A 82 7.13 15.06 -5.76
C VAL A 82 7.21 13.54 -5.81
N TYR A 83 8.30 12.92 -5.38
CA TYR A 83 8.48 11.47 -5.45
C TYR A 83 7.95 10.77 -4.21
N PHE A 84 7.28 9.64 -4.39
CA PHE A 84 6.82 8.72 -3.35
C PHE A 84 7.23 7.30 -3.72
N ALA A 85 7.97 6.61 -2.85
CA ALA A 85 8.41 5.24 -3.10
C ALA A 85 8.27 4.33 -1.89
N PHE A 86 7.50 3.26 -2.08
CA PHE A 86 7.40 2.12 -1.18
C PHE A 86 8.46 1.06 -1.51
N ASN A 87 9.11 0.52 -0.49
CA ASN A 87 9.94 -0.68 -0.55
C ASN A 87 9.50 -1.67 0.53
N SER A 88 9.25 -2.93 0.16
CA SER A 88 8.96 -3.97 1.14
C SER A 88 10.18 -4.32 1.99
N ASP A 89 9.94 -4.79 3.21
CA ASP A 89 11.01 -5.18 4.15
C ASP A 89 11.92 -6.29 3.58
N ASP A 90 11.39 -7.13 2.71
CA ASP A 90 12.12 -8.21 2.03
C ASP A 90 12.73 -7.78 0.68
N ASN A 91 12.60 -6.51 0.30
CA ASN A 91 13.06 -5.90 -0.94
C ASN A 91 12.52 -6.58 -2.22
N LYS A 92 11.41 -7.32 -2.15
CA LYS A 92 10.79 -7.95 -3.33
C LYS A 92 9.74 -7.09 -3.99
N VAL A 93 9.19 -6.10 -3.30
CA VAL A 93 8.16 -5.18 -3.81
C VAL A 93 8.72 -3.77 -3.75
N HIS A 94 8.76 -3.12 -4.91
CA HIS A 94 9.03 -1.70 -5.02
C HIS A 94 7.88 -1.06 -5.80
N PHE A 95 7.26 -0.03 -5.23
CA PHE A 95 6.24 0.76 -5.90
C PHE A 95 6.62 2.22 -5.81
N GLN A 96 6.55 2.95 -6.91
CA GLN A 96 6.84 4.37 -6.94
C GLN A 96 5.76 5.14 -7.69
N THR A 97 5.55 6.40 -7.33
CA THR A 97 4.72 7.37 -8.05
C THR A 97 5.34 8.75 -7.93
N TYR A 98 5.09 9.58 -8.93
CA TYR A 98 5.26 11.02 -8.84
C TYR A 98 3.90 11.61 -8.43
N LEU A 99 3.88 12.50 -7.44
CA LEU A 99 2.68 13.04 -6.79
C LEU A 99 2.03 14.16 -7.62
N ASP A 100 2.81 14.79 -8.49
CA ASP A 100 2.38 15.75 -9.51
C ASP A 100 2.01 15.07 -10.84
N GLU A 101 2.53 13.87 -11.09
CA GLU A 101 2.24 13.04 -12.27
C GLU A 101 1.78 11.63 -11.86
N LEU A 102 0.57 11.52 -11.30
CA LEU A 102 0.03 10.27 -10.72
C LEU A 102 -0.10 9.12 -11.74
N GLU A 103 -0.10 9.41 -13.03
CA GLU A 103 -0.03 8.46 -14.14
C GLU A 103 1.37 7.87 -14.39
N GLU A 104 2.39 8.37 -13.69
CA GLU A 104 3.77 7.91 -13.70
C GLU A 104 4.09 7.01 -12.51
N SER A 105 3.15 6.14 -12.15
CA SER A 105 3.38 5.10 -11.15
C SER A 105 3.92 3.82 -11.77
N SER A 106 4.77 3.09 -11.07
CA SER A 106 5.27 1.78 -11.50
C SER A 106 5.38 0.78 -10.35
N LEU A 107 5.21 -0.50 -10.66
CA LEU A 107 5.36 -1.62 -9.73
C LEU A 107 6.46 -2.55 -10.22
N THR A 108 7.43 -2.84 -9.35
CA THR A 108 8.43 -3.87 -9.55
C THR A 108 8.22 -4.99 -8.55
N LEU A 109 8.10 -6.24 -9.04
CA LEU A 109 8.03 -7.44 -8.21
C LEU A 109 9.17 -8.39 -8.54
N ASN A 110 10.04 -8.67 -7.56
CA ASN A 110 11.26 -9.47 -7.71
C ASN A 110 12.16 -8.93 -8.82
N ASN A 111 12.44 -7.62 -8.80
CA ASN A 111 13.26 -6.92 -9.80
C ASN A 111 12.74 -7.03 -11.24
N LYS A 112 11.44 -7.28 -11.42
CA LYS A 112 10.77 -7.29 -12.72
C LYS A 112 9.65 -6.28 -12.72
N ASP A 113 9.70 -5.35 -13.68
CA ASP A 113 8.61 -4.41 -13.94
C ASP A 113 7.31 -5.18 -14.23
N ARG A 114 6.23 -4.74 -13.59
CA ARG A 114 4.89 -5.31 -13.67
C ARG A 114 3.87 -4.37 -14.29
N GLY A 115 4.28 -3.15 -14.66
CA GLY A 115 3.47 -2.22 -15.42
C GLY A 115 3.31 -0.86 -14.76
N THR A 116 2.59 -0.01 -15.48
CA THR A 116 2.27 1.36 -15.07
C THR A 116 0.94 1.39 -14.33
N PHE A 117 0.83 2.26 -13.33
CA PHE A 117 -0.38 2.50 -12.55
C PHE A 117 -0.76 3.98 -12.61
N VAL A 118 -2.04 4.26 -12.33
CA VAL A 118 -2.55 5.61 -12.07
C VAL A 118 -3.08 5.65 -10.66
N CYS A 119 -2.52 6.50 -9.82
CA CYS A 119 -2.96 6.69 -8.43
C CYS A 119 -4.08 7.72 -8.31
N ARG A 120 -4.94 7.57 -7.29
CA ARG A 120 -6.03 8.47 -6.93
C ARG A 120 -6.19 8.58 -5.42
#